data_AF-A0A2M7QZK7-F1
#
_entry.id   AF-A0A2M7QZK7-F1
#
_cell.length_a   1.000
_cell.length_b   1.000
_cell.length_c   1.000
_cell.angle_alpha   90.00
_cell.angle_beta   90.00
_cell.angle_gamma   90.00
#
_symmetry.space_group_name_H-M   'P 1'
#
loop_
_entity.id
_entity.type
_entity.pdbx_description
1 polymer ?
#
loop_
_entity_poly.entity_id
_entity_poly.type
_entity_poly.pdbx_seq_one_letter_code
_entity_poly.pdbx_strand_id
1 'polypeptide(L)'
;MISLSEHGGPRIVVRPAYYEAGFCNAEEEQMVRESLFYALQKAANALPEGYKLVILDGWRSIKLQREIYDRHYRSLLKAYPTLSPDELHELCQHFVSLPSDDEACPSPHYTGSAVDVTIQDEKENFLPMGSGFDSFTERDELAYLENPWAILSDHDELALRNRRLLYYVMVVVAGLVPNKEEWYHFDGWNQRAAKVRGEIAIHGTPMLYNNHP
;
A
#
# COMPACT_ATOMS: atom_id res chain seq x y z
N MET A 1 12.31 8.62 -10.37
CA MET A 1 11.55 8.45 -9.12
C MET A 1 12.25 9.25 -8.04
N ILE A 2 11.56 9.58 -6.95
CA ILE A 2 12.05 10.35 -5.80
C ILE A 2 12.29 9.39 -4.63
N SER A 3 13.45 9.51 -3.98
CA SER A 3 13.79 8.82 -2.73
C SER A 3 13.02 9.43 -1.56
N LEU A 4 12.31 8.60 -0.82
CA LEU A 4 11.50 9.05 0.31
C LEU A 4 12.33 9.22 1.57
N SER A 5 13.42 8.47 1.75
CA SER A 5 14.31 8.69 2.89
C SER A 5 15.11 9.99 2.73
N GLU A 6 15.50 10.33 1.50
CA GLU A 6 16.29 11.53 1.19
C GLU A 6 15.44 12.80 1.19
N HIS A 7 14.22 12.72 0.63
CA HIS A 7 13.39 13.91 0.37
C HIS A 7 12.09 13.97 1.19
N GLY A 8 11.74 12.94 1.96
CA GLY A 8 10.49 12.87 2.72
C GLY A 8 10.34 13.94 3.80
N GLY A 9 11.46 14.52 4.26
CA GLY A 9 11.46 15.54 5.31
C GLY A 9 11.01 15.00 6.68
N PRO A 10 10.68 15.88 7.64
CA PRO A 10 10.47 15.47 9.03
C PRO A 10 9.13 14.77 9.31
N ARG A 11 8.20 14.80 8.35
CA ARG A 11 6.80 14.35 8.50
C ARG A 11 6.49 13.03 7.81
N ILE A 12 7.43 12.50 7.04
CA ILE A 12 7.35 11.20 6.39
C ILE A 12 8.45 10.32 6.99
N VAL A 13 8.10 9.08 7.34
CA VAL A 13 9.02 8.07 7.86
C VAL A 13 8.97 6.87 6.92
N VAL A 14 10.14 6.38 6.50
CA VAL A 14 10.25 5.16 5.69
C VAL A 14 10.47 3.98 6.62
N ARG A 15 9.58 2.98 6.55
CA ARG A 15 9.65 1.71 7.28
C ARG A 15 9.40 0.57 6.28
N PRO A 16 10.42 0.18 5.49
CA PRO A 16 10.26 -0.65 4.31
C PRO A 16 9.86 -2.08 4.73
N ALA A 17 8.55 -2.36 4.76
CA ALA A 17 8.00 -3.51 5.47
C ALA A 17 8.53 -4.86 4.94
N TYR A 18 8.64 -4.99 3.62
CA TYR A 18 9.18 -6.22 3.01
C TYR A 18 10.69 -6.38 3.23
N TYR A 19 11.45 -5.29 3.26
CA TYR A 19 12.89 -5.34 3.57
C TYR A 19 13.11 -5.76 5.02
N GLU A 20 12.38 -5.14 5.96
CA GLU A 20 12.43 -5.49 7.39
C GLU A 20 11.97 -6.95 7.63
N ALA A 21 11.04 -7.47 6.81
CA ALA A 21 10.60 -8.86 6.85
C ALA A 21 11.54 -9.85 6.14
N GLY A 22 12.68 -9.41 5.60
CA GLY A 22 13.70 -10.28 4.99
C GLY A 22 13.29 -10.85 3.63
N PHE A 23 12.57 -10.07 2.82
CA PHE A 23 12.33 -10.41 1.41
C PHE A 23 13.61 -10.17 0.60
N CYS A 24 14.02 -11.18 -0.18
CA CYS A 24 15.31 -11.15 -0.86
C CYS A 24 15.39 -10.10 -1.97
N ASN A 25 14.24 -9.74 -2.55
CA ASN A 25 14.15 -8.75 -3.62
C ASN A 25 13.60 -7.39 -3.13
N ALA A 26 13.44 -7.20 -1.82
CA ALA A 26 13.02 -5.94 -1.24
C ALA A 26 14.19 -4.97 -1.10
N GLU A 27 13.92 -3.69 -1.31
CA GLU A 27 14.88 -2.62 -1.18
C GLU A 27 14.59 -1.82 0.11
N GLU A 28 15.64 -1.34 0.78
CA GLU A 28 15.50 -0.50 1.98
C GLU A 28 14.92 0.87 1.63
N GLU A 29 15.41 1.46 0.53
CA GLU A 29 14.88 2.73 0.03
C GLU A 29 13.50 2.54 -0.60
N GLN A 30 12.59 3.48 -0.33
CA GLN A 30 11.26 3.49 -0.93
C GLN A 30 11.16 4.65 -1.91
N MET A 31 10.98 4.31 -3.18
CA MET A 31 10.94 5.28 -4.27
C MET A 31 9.51 5.51 -4.73
N VAL A 32 9.14 6.74 -5.10
CA VAL A 32 7.83 7.03 -5.72
C VAL A 32 7.95 7.99 -6.90
N ARG A 33 6.92 8.10 -7.72
CA ARG A 33 6.82 9.16 -8.73
C ARG A 33 6.73 10.53 -8.06
N GLU A 34 7.24 11.56 -8.74
CA GLU A 34 7.26 12.94 -8.25
C GLU A 34 5.85 13.46 -7.87
N SER A 35 4.84 13.18 -8.68
CA SER A 35 3.47 13.61 -8.36
C SER A 35 2.92 12.92 -7.09
N LEU A 36 3.26 11.65 -6.88
CA LEU A 36 2.89 10.91 -5.68
C LEU A 36 3.66 11.42 -4.47
N PHE A 37 4.94 11.75 -4.61
CA PHE A 37 5.72 12.40 -3.57
C PHE A 37 5.08 13.70 -3.07
N TYR A 38 4.67 14.59 -3.98
CA TYR A 38 4.00 15.83 -3.58
C TYR A 38 2.63 15.59 -2.95
N ALA A 39 1.90 14.56 -3.37
CA ALA A 39 0.65 14.16 -2.71
C ALA A 39 0.91 13.66 -1.28
N LEU A 40 1.94 12.82 -1.08
CA LEU A 40 2.35 12.33 0.24
C LEU A 40 2.79 13.46 1.18
N GLN A 41 3.51 14.47 0.68
CA GLN A 41 3.85 15.65 1.48
C GLN A 41 2.61 16.40 1.96
N LYS A 42 1.59 16.56 1.10
CA LYS A 42 0.31 17.19 1.50
C LYS A 42 -0.39 16.38 2.60
N ALA A 43 -0.48 15.06 2.43
CA ALA A 43 -1.06 14.17 3.45
C ALA A 43 -0.31 14.28 4.79
N ALA A 44 1.03 14.16 4.76
CA ALA A 44 1.87 14.20 5.95
C ALA A 44 1.78 15.55 6.70
N ASN A 45 1.65 16.65 5.97
CA ASN A 45 1.48 17.99 6.55
C ASN A 45 0.08 18.25 7.11
N ALA A 46 -0.94 17.49 6.69
CA ALA A 46 -2.30 17.60 7.21
C ALA A 46 -2.57 16.71 8.44
N LEU A 47 -1.65 15.79 8.76
CA LEU A 47 -1.72 15.04 10.01
C LEU A 47 -1.60 15.98 11.23
N PRO A 48 -2.15 15.60 12.40
CA PRO A 48 -1.93 16.31 13.64
C PRO A 48 -0.44 16.57 13.95
N GLU A 49 -0.17 17.56 14.79
CA GLU A 49 1.19 17.78 15.30
C GLU A 49 1.70 16.54 16.04
N GLY A 50 2.99 16.23 15.89
CA GLY A 50 3.60 15.00 16.44
C GLY A 50 3.39 13.75 15.60
N TYR A 51 2.32 13.66 14.81
CA TYR A 51 2.01 12.48 14.00
C TYR A 51 2.81 12.49 12.70
N LYS A 52 3.18 11.31 12.20
CA LYS A 52 3.92 11.18 10.93
C LYS A 52 3.29 10.14 10.02
N LEU A 53 3.38 10.38 8.72
CA LEU A 53 2.98 9.40 7.71
C LEU A 53 4.11 8.38 7.57
N VAL A 54 3.79 7.11 7.70
CA VAL A 54 4.75 6.01 7.58
C VAL A 54 4.56 5.34 6.23
N ILE A 55 5.63 5.20 5.46
CA ILE A 55 5.64 4.51 4.18
C ILE A 55 6.11 3.07 4.41
N LEU A 56 5.24 2.13 4.08
CA LEU A 56 5.46 0.69 4.24
C LEU A 56 6.00 0.06 2.95
N ASP A 57 5.45 0.44 1.81
CA ASP A 57 5.90 0.01 0.48
C ASP A 57 5.64 1.12 -0.55
N GLY A 58 6.62 1.40 -1.40
CA GLY A 58 6.56 2.38 -2.49
C GLY A 58 6.63 1.69 -3.84
N TRP A 59 7.56 2.10 -4.69
CA TRP A 59 7.88 1.34 -5.90
C TRP A 59 8.50 -0.01 -5.54
N ARG A 60 8.02 -1.07 -6.18
CA ARG A 60 8.62 -2.40 -6.07
C ARG A 60 8.89 -3.03 -7.42
N SER A 61 9.97 -3.79 -7.49
CA SER A 61 10.34 -4.55 -8.69
C SER A 61 9.37 -5.72 -8.94
N ILE A 62 9.31 -6.20 -10.19
CA ILE A 62 8.58 -7.43 -10.53
C ILE A 62 9.12 -8.65 -9.79
N LYS A 63 10.42 -8.66 -9.46
CA LYS A 63 11.01 -9.74 -8.66
C LYS A 63 10.44 -9.76 -7.25
N LEU A 64 10.31 -8.59 -6.61
CA LEU A 64 9.66 -8.49 -5.30
C LEU A 64 8.18 -8.86 -5.36
N GLN A 65 7.44 -8.33 -6.35
CA GLN A 65 6.04 -8.69 -6.56
C GLN A 65 5.86 -10.22 -6.70
N ARG A 66 6.72 -10.88 -7.47
CA ARG A 66 6.70 -12.33 -7.64
C ARG A 66 7.03 -13.05 -6.33
N GLU A 67 8.00 -12.56 -5.57
CA GLU A 67 8.35 -13.15 -4.27
C GLU A 67 7.18 -13.06 -3.27
N ILE A 68 6.49 -11.93 -3.21
CA ILE A 68 5.29 -11.74 -2.37
C ILE A 68 4.21 -12.74 -2.77
N TYR A 69 3.90 -12.81 -4.07
CA TYR A 69 2.93 -13.77 -4.60
C TYR A 69 3.30 -15.22 -4.26
N ASP A 70 4.54 -15.63 -4.53
CA ASP A 70 5.00 -17.00 -4.29
C ASP A 70 5.01 -17.36 -2.80
N ARG A 71 5.38 -16.43 -1.91
CA ARG A 71 5.34 -16.68 -0.46
C ARG A 71 3.90 -16.84 0.03
N HIS A 72 2.97 -15.99 -0.41
CA HIS A 72 1.56 -16.09 -0.04
C HIS A 72 0.90 -17.36 -0.61
N TYR A 73 1.14 -17.68 -1.88
CA TYR A 73 0.67 -18.92 -2.50
C TYR A 73 1.16 -20.16 -1.72
N ARG A 74 2.43 -20.18 -1.29
CA ARG A 74 2.96 -21.27 -0.45
C ARG A 74 2.31 -21.33 0.93
N SER A 75 1.91 -20.21 1.54
CA SER A 75 1.16 -20.24 2.80
C SER A 75 -0.25 -20.80 2.58
N LEU A 76 -0.92 -20.42 1.50
CA LEU A 76 -2.25 -20.96 1.16
C LEU A 76 -2.20 -22.46 0.89
N LEU A 77 -1.17 -22.94 0.16
CA LEU A 77 -0.96 -24.37 -0.08
C LEU A 77 -0.85 -25.19 1.23
N LYS A 78 -0.24 -24.61 2.27
CA LYS A 78 -0.13 -25.25 3.60
C LYS A 78 -1.44 -25.18 4.38
N ALA A 79 -2.15 -24.06 4.29
CA ALA A 79 -3.40 -23.83 5.02
C ALA A 79 -4.58 -24.61 4.42
N TYR A 80 -4.59 -24.79 3.10
CA TYR A 80 -5.70 -25.38 2.35
C TYR A 80 -5.20 -26.50 1.41
N PRO A 81 -4.66 -27.62 1.95
CA PRO A 81 -4.02 -28.66 1.15
C PRO A 81 -4.97 -29.44 0.22
N THR A 82 -6.29 -29.25 0.38
CA THR A 82 -7.31 -29.93 -0.43
C THR A 82 -7.80 -29.09 -1.61
N LEU A 83 -7.47 -27.80 -1.66
CA LEU A 83 -7.84 -26.95 -2.79
C LEU A 83 -6.99 -27.31 -4.00
N SER A 84 -7.60 -27.23 -5.18
CA SER A 84 -6.91 -27.36 -6.46
C SER A 84 -5.98 -26.18 -6.71
N PRO A 85 -4.99 -26.32 -7.62
CA PRO A 85 -4.13 -25.21 -8.02
C PRO A 85 -4.91 -23.98 -8.52
N ASP A 86 -6.00 -24.18 -9.25
CA ASP A 86 -6.81 -23.08 -9.77
C ASP A 86 -7.53 -22.31 -8.64
N GLU A 87 -8.11 -23.02 -7.68
CA GLU A 87 -8.74 -22.43 -6.49
C GLU A 87 -7.71 -21.68 -5.62
N LEU A 88 -6.51 -22.22 -5.47
CA LEU A 88 -5.42 -21.56 -4.76
C LEU A 88 -4.94 -20.31 -5.49
N HIS A 89 -4.86 -20.34 -6.82
CA HIS A 89 -4.50 -19.17 -7.61
C HIS A 89 -5.56 -18.07 -7.54
N GLU A 90 -6.85 -18.44 -7.55
CA GLU A 90 -7.96 -17.49 -7.38
C GLU A 90 -7.92 -16.87 -5.97
N LEU A 91 -7.78 -17.69 -4.94
CA LEU A 91 -7.67 -17.22 -3.55
C LEU A 91 -6.44 -16.33 -3.34
N CYS A 92 -5.30 -16.70 -3.91
CA CYS A 92 -4.08 -15.89 -3.83
C CYS A 92 -4.25 -14.53 -4.49
N GLN A 93 -4.91 -14.49 -5.66
CA GLN A 93 -5.14 -13.25 -6.41
C GLN A 93 -6.16 -12.31 -5.75
N HIS A 94 -6.98 -12.83 -4.84
CA HIS A 94 -7.88 -12.00 -4.04
C HIS A 94 -7.10 -11.01 -3.15
N PHE A 95 -5.92 -11.41 -2.67
CA PHE A 95 -5.11 -10.62 -1.76
C PHE A 95 -3.84 -10.05 -2.40
N VAL A 96 -3.25 -10.75 -3.38
CA VAL A 96 -1.97 -10.35 -3.97
C VAL A 96 -2.09 -10.33 -5.49
N SER A 97 -1.86 -9.15 -6.08
CA SER A 97 -1.81 -8.98 -7.53
C SER A 97 -0.74 -9.88 -8.17
N LEU A 98 -1.03 -10.39 -9.37
CA LEU A 98 -0.06 -11.12 -10.17
C LEU A 98 1.16 -10.24 -10.51
N PRO A 99 2.38 -10.83 -10.56
CA PRO A 99 3.54 -10.14 -11.10
C PRO A 99 3.38 -9.89 -12.60
N SER A 100 3.36 -8.61 -12.98
CA SER A 100 3.15 -8.18 -14.36
C SER A 100 3.87 -6.86 -14.64
N ASP A 101 4.71 -6.84 -15.67
CA ASP A 101 5.29 -5.65 -16.30
C ASP A 101 4.56 -5.22 -17.58
N ASP A 102 3.47 -5.91 -17.94
CA ASP A 102 2.63 -5.57 -19.08
C ASP A 102 2.08 -4.14 -18.91
N GLU A 103 2.31 -3.27 -19.91
CA GLU A 103 1.87 -1.88 -19.89
C GLU A 103 0.35 -1.74 -19.73
N ALA A 104 -0.42 -2.71 -20.25
CA ALA A 104 -1.87 -2.71 -20.15
C ALA A 104 -2.38 -3.13 -18.76
N CYS A 105 -1.60 -3.92 -18.03
CA CYS A 105 -1.97 -4.44 -16.71
C CYS A 105 -0.73 -4.61 -15.81
N PRO A 106 -0.03 -3.53 -15.47
CA PRO A 106 1.16 -3.65 -14.63
C PRO A 106 0.75 -3.91 -13.18
N SER A 107 1.63 -4.56 -12.42
CA SER A 107 1.44 -4.66 -10.98
C SER A 107 1.37 -3.25 -10.36
N PRO A 108 0.49 -2.99 -9.37
CA PRO A 108 0.16 -1.61 -8.96
C PRO A 108 1.37 -0.76 -8.58
N HIS A 109 2.21 -1.28 -7.67
CA HIS A 109 3.43 -0.63 -7.18
C HIS A 109 4.54 -0.55 -8.23
N TYR A 110 4.52 -1.42 -9.25
CA TYR A 110 5.54 -1.42 -10.29
C TYR A 110 5.56 -0.11 -11.07
N THR A 111 4.43 0.58 -11.19
CA THR A 111 4.33 1.91 -11.82
C THR A 111 5.02 3.05 -11.05
N GLY A 112 5.34 2.81 -9.77
CA GLY A 112 5.82 3.81 -8.81
C GLY A 112 4.75 4.81 -8.38
N SER A 113 3.48 4.48 -8.62
CA SER A 113 2.32 5.36 -8.37
C SER A 113 1.31 4.77 -7.41
N ALA A 114 1.64 3.65 -6.77
CA ALA A 114 0.93 3.12 -5.62
C ALA A 114 1.85 3.26 -4.39
N VAL A 115 1.23 3.28 -3.21
CA VAL A 115 1.93 3.37 -1.94
C VAL A 115 1.09 2.70 -0.85
N ASP A 116 1.79 1.98 0.02
CA ASP A 116 1.23 1.43 1.25
C ASP A 116 1.69 2.27 2.43
N VAL A 117 0.74 2.69 3.27
CA VAL A 117 1.01 3.62 4.36
C VAL A 117 0.29 3.28 5.65
N THR A 118 0.85 3.77 6.75
CA THR A 118 0.15 3.90 8.03
C THR A 118 0.52 5.23 8.69
N ILE A 119 0.06 5.46 9.90
CA ILE A 119 0.38 6.65 10.69
C ILE A 119 1.07 6.19 11.98
N GLN A 120 2.08 6.95 12.39
CA GLN A 120 2.63 6.82 13.74
C GLN A 120 2.32 8.06 14.59
N ASP A 121 2.18 7.85 15.89
CA ASP A 121 1.99 8.89 16.89
C ASP A 121 3.30 9.59 17.28
N GLU A 122 3.21 10.54 18.22
CA GLU A 122 4.36 11.29 18.74
C GLU A 122 5.38 10.44 19.52
N LYS A 123 5.01 9.22 19.90
CA LYS A 123 5.87 8.23 20.56
C LYS A 123 6.41 7.19 19.58
N GLU A 124 6.23 7.43 18.27
CA GLU A 124 6.66 6.55 17.18
C GLU A 124 5.97 5.19 17.16
N ASN A 125 4.82 5.04 17.83
CA ASN A 125 4.00 3.84 17.72
C ASN A 125 3.10 3.94 16.50
N PHE A 126 2.98 2.85 15.75
CA PHE A 126 1.95 2.76 14.72
C PHE A 126 0.57 2.83 15.36
N LEU A 127 -0.30 3.65 14.78
CA LEU A 127 -1.68 3.71 15.22
C LEU A 127 -2.35 2.35 15.01
N PRO A 128 -3.20 1.88 15.94
CA PRO A 128 -3.99 0.68 15.73
C PRO A 128 -4.93 0.88 14.52
N MET A 129 -4.84 0.00 13.53
CA MET A 129 -5.66 0.05 12.32
C MET A 129 -6.63 -1.11 12.22
N GLY A 130 -6.79 -1.93 13.27
CA GLY A 130 -7.78 -3.03 13.32
C GLY A 130 -7.35 -4.33 12.61
N SER A 131 -6.33 -4.26 11.76
CA SER A 131 -5.56 -5.38 11.21
C SER A 131 -4.11 -4.95 10.99
N GLY A 132 -3.22 -5.91 10.80
CA GLY A 132 -1.83 -5.64 10.42
C GLY A 132 -1.72 -5.32 8.93
N PHE A 133 -0.60 -4.73 8.53
CA PHE A 133 -0.21 -4.67 7.12
C PHE A 133 -0.09 -6.09 6.55
N ASP A 134 -0.64 -6.33 5.35
CA ASP A 134 -0.63 -7.65 4.69
C ASP A 134 -1.13 -8.79 5.59
N SER A 135 -2.22 -8.55 6.35
CA SER A 135 -2.82 -9.63 7.15
C SER A 135 -3.50 -10.68 6.27
N PHE A 136 -3.88 -10.30 5.04
CA PHE A 136 -4.57 -11.12 4.05
C PHE A 136 -5.88 -11.70 4.62
N THR A 137 -6.64 -10.82 5.28
CA THR A 137 -7.97 -11.16 5.82
C THR A 137 -9.00 -10.13 5.38
N GLU A 138 -10.29 -10.46 5.48
CA GLU A 138 -11.40 -9.52 5.26
C GLU A 138 -11.28 -8.23 6.10
N ARG A 139 -10.54 -8.26 7.22
CA ARG A 139 -10.32 -7.08 8.07
C ARG A 139 -9.48 -6.02 7.36
N ASP A 140 -8.74 -6.39 6.32
CA ASP A 140 -7.96 -5.45 5.51
C ASP A 140 -8.85 -4.59 4.62
N GLU A 141 -10.08 -5.03 4.33
CA GLU A 141 -11.02 -4.27 3.50
C GLU A 141 -11.26 -2.87 4.09
N LEU A 142 -11.24 -1.88 3.20
CA LEU A 142 -11.35 -0.47 3.57
C LEU A 142 -12.61 -0.18 4.39
N ALA A 143 -13.73 -0.80 4.00
CA ALA A 143 -15.03 -0.59 4.61
C ALA A 143 -15.36 -1.55 5.75
N TYR A 144 -14.45 -2.46 6.15
CA TYR A 144 -14.73 -3.52 7.13
C TYR A 144 -15.30 -2.97 8.45
N LEU A 145 -14.71 -1.90 8.97
CA LEU A 145 -15.11 -1.27 10.23
C LEU A 145 -16.23 -0.23 10.08
N GLU A 146 -16.72 0.02 8.86
CA GLU A 146 -17.70 1.08 8.56
C GLU A 146 -19.16 0.62 8.67
N ASN A 147 -19.42 -0.65 9.03
CA ASN A 147 -20.79 -1.17 9.20
C ASN A 147 -21.50 -0.49 10.38
N PRO A 148 -22.55 0.32 10.15
CA PRO A 148 -23.24 1.06 11.21
C PRO A 148 -24.04 0.17 12.17
N TRP A 149 -24.24 -1.11 11.81
CA TRP A 149 -24.97 -2.09 12.61
C TRP A 149 -24.04 -3.01 13.41
N ALA A 150 -22.73 -2.91 13.22
CA ALA A 150 -21.76 -3.70 13.97
C ALA A 150 -21.61 -3.16 15.40
N ILE A 151 -21.52 -4.06 16.38
CA ILE A 151 -21.08 -3.72 17.72
C ILE A 151 -19.56 -3.81 17.73
N LEU A 152 -18.89 -2.65 17.73
CA LEU A 152 -17.44 -2.58 17.75
C LEU A 152 -16.91 -2.68 19.18
N SER A 153 -15.74 -3.30 19.35
CA SER A 153 -14.96 -3.19 20.57
C SER A 153 -14.32 -1.80 20.67
N ASP A 154 -13.88 -1.38 21.85
CA ASP A 154 -13.12 -0.12 22.02
C ASP A 154 -11.88 -0.05 21.10
N HIS A 155 -11.23 -1.20 20.87
CA HIS A 155 -10.11 -1.31 19.95
C HIS A 155 -10.52 -1.07 18.49
N ASP A 156 -11.65 -1.64 18.07
CA ASP A 156 -12.17 -1.47 16.71
C ASP A 156 -12.72 -0.05 16.48
N GLU A 157 -13.32 0.58 17.50
CA GLU A 157 -13.70 1.99 17.41
C GLU A 157 -12.48 2.92 17.24
N LEU A 158 -11.40 2.65 17.97
CA LEU A 158 -10.14 3.39 17.82
C LEU A 158 -9.56 3.18 16.41
N ALA A 159 -9.54 1.93 15.94
CA ALA A 159 -9.09 1.60 14.59
C ALA A 159 -9.91 2.29 13.50
N LEU A 160 -11.24 2.33 13.65
CA LEU A 160 -12.13 3.04 12.74
C LEU A 160 -11.78 4.54 12.66
N ARG A 161 -11.56 5.18 13.81
CA ARG A 161 -11.16 6.61 13.86
C ARG A 161 -9.81 6.84 13.18
N ASN A 162 -8.84 5.95 13.39
CA ASN A 162 -7.52 6.03 12.78
C ASN A 162 -7.57 5.80 11.26
N ARG A 163 -8.34 4.81 10.78
CA ARG A 163 -8.57 4.58 9.36
C ARG A 163 -9.25 5.77 8.70
N ARG A 164 -10.23 6.40 9.36
CA ARG A 164 -10.87 7.64 8.86
C ARG A 164 -9.91 8.82 8.79
N LEU A 165 -8.99 8.98 9.75
CA LEU A 165 -7.92 9.98 9.67
C LEU A 165 -7.01 9.71 8.47
N LEU A 166 -6.55 8.47 8.30
CA LEU A 166 -5.71 8.08 7.17
C LEU A 166 -6.42 8.33 5.83
N TYR A 167 -7.66 7.86 5.71
CA TYR A 167 -8.51 8.09 4.54
C TYR A 167 -8.62 9.58 4.24
N TYR A 168 -8.90 10.41 5.25
CA TYR A 168 -9.04 11.85 5.06
C TYR A 168 -7.75 12.47 4.49
N VAL A 169 -6.58 12.21 5.08
CA VAL A 169 -5.33 12.82 4.60
C VAL A 169 -4.90 12.28 3.23
N MET A 170 -5.14 10.99 2.94
CA MET A 170 -4.74 10.38 1.68
C MET A 170 -5.69 10.69 0.53
N VAL A 171 -7.01 10.64 0.78
CA VAL A 171 -8.03 10.82 -0.25
C VAL A 171 -8.45 12.28 -0.37
N VAL A 172 -8.88 12.90 0.73
CA VAL A 172 -9.47 14.25 0.70
C VAL A 172 -8.41 15.32 0.52
N VAL A 173 -7.28 15.20 1.21
CA VAL A 173 -6.19 16.20 1.14
C VAL A 173 -5.24 15.92 -0.02
N ALA A 174 -4.75 14.69 -0.16
CA ALA A 174 -3.76 14.34 -1.16
C ALA A 174 -4.35 13.94 -2.53
N GLY A 175 -5.65 13.67 -2.61
CA GLY A 175 -6.33 13.35 -3.86
C GLY A 175 -6.05 11.94 -4.39
N LEU A 176 -5.55 11.03 -3.54
CA LEU A 176 -5.27 9.65 -3.93
C LEU A 176 -6.55 8.81 -3.94
N VAL A 177 -6.53 7.71 -4.68
CA VAL A 177 -7.62 6.75 -4.78
C VAL A 177 -7.36 5.60 -3.82
N PRO A 178 -8.28 5.29 -2.89
CA PRO A 178 -8.08 4.19 -1.96
C PRO A 178 -8.33 2.84 -2.65
N ASN A 179 -7.67 1.80 -2.16
CA ASN A 179 -7.99 0.42 -2.46
C ASN A 179 -9.21 -0.04 -1.64
N LYS A 180 -10.08 -0.88 -2.21
CA LYS A 180 -11.28 -1.36 -1.49
C LYS A 180 -10.96 -2.59 -0.63
N GLU A 181 -9.98 -3.38 -1.05
CA GLU A 181 -9.51 -4.60 -0.41
C GLU A 181 -8.48 -4.32 0.69
N GLU A 182 -7.78 -3.18 0.65
CA GLU A 182 -6.64 -2.87 1.53
C GLU A 182 -6.73 -1.44 2.08
N TRP A 183 -6.94 -1.26 3.38
CA TRP A 183 -7.06 0.05 4.02
C TRP A 183 -5.79 0.92 3.95
N TYR A 184 -4.63 0.29 3.74
CA TYR A 184 -3.32 0.94 3.70
C TYR A 184 -2.88 1.35 2.28
N HIS A 185 -3.50 0.79 1.24
CA HIS A 185 -3.06 0.96 -0.16
C HIS A 185 -3.77 2.14 -0.83
N PHE A 186 -2.99 3.01 -1.45
CA PHE A 186 -3.49 4.15 -2.22
C PHE A 186 -2.82 4.26 -3.59
N ASP A 187 -3.64 4.54 -4.60
CA ASP A 187 -3.21 4.76 -5.97
C ASP A 187 -3.25 6.25 -6.36
N GLY A 188 -2.17 6.71 -6.99
CA GLY A 188 -2.03 8.06 -7.53
C GLY A 188 -2.57 8.18 -8.95
N TRP A 189 -1.71 7.99 -9.94
CA TRP A 189 -2.04 8.20 -11.37
C TRP A 189 -1.71 6.98 -12.25
N ASN A 190 -1.83 5.78 -11.68
CA ASN A 190 -1.79 4.53 -12.42
C ASN A 190 -3.17 4.16 -13.02
N GLN A 191 -3.23 3.01 -13.67
CA GLN A 191 -4.40 2.45 -14.35
C GLN A 191 -5.60 2.24 -13.42
N ARG A 192 -5.36 1.81 -12.17
CA ARG A 192 -6.42 1.61 -11.18
C ARG A 192 -7.07 2.93 -10.80
N ALA A 193 -6.28 3.94 -10.44
CA ALA A 193 -6.79 5.28 -10.13
C ALA A 193 -7.50 5.90 -11.34
N ALA A 194 -6.93 5.78 -12.54
CA ALA A 194 -7.53 6.29 -13.77
C ALA A 194 -8.91 5.68 -14.05
N LYS A 195 -9.05 4.36 -13.86
CA LYS A 195 -10.34 3.67 -13.99
C LYS A 195 -11.39 4.19 -13.01
N VAL A 196 -11.00 4.48 -11.77
CA VAL A 196 -11.91 5.04 -10.75
C VAL A 196 -12.31 6.47 -11.09
N ARG A 197 -11.38 7.30 -11.58
CA ARG A 197 -11.65 8.70 -11.95
C ARG A 197 -12.36 8.86 -13.30
N GLY A 198 -12.39 7.83 -14.14
CA GLY A 198 -12.86 7.94 -15.52
C GLY A 198 -11.87 8.71 -16.41
N GLU A 199 -10.59 8.63 -16.10
CA GLU A 199 -9.48 9.34 -16.75
C GLU A 199 -8.55 8.37 -17.49
N ILE A 200 -7.54 8.91 -18.18
CA ILE A 200 -6.44 8.13 -18.75
C ILE A 200 -5.31 8.06 -17.73
N ALA A 201 -4.69 6.88 -17.58
CA ALA A 201 -3.53 6.71 -16.72
C ALA A 201 -2.37 7.59 -17.18
N ILE A 202 -1.77 8.34 -16.24
CA ILE A 202 -0.60 9.18 -16.53
C ILE A 202 0.68 8.36 -16.42
N HIS A 203 0.68 7.35 -15.54
CA HIS A 203 1.85 6.53 -15.27
C HIS A 203 1.63 5.08 -15.72
N GLY A 204 2.51 4.64 -16.62
CA GLY A 204 2.72 3.23 -16.95
C GLY A 204 3.98 2.66 -16.29
N THR A 205 4.49 1.56 -16.84
CA THR A 205 5.74 0.93 -16.45
C THR A 205 6.88 1.97 -16.38
N PRO A 206 7.64 2.05 -15.27
CA PRO A 206 8.73 2.99 -15.18
C PRO A 206 9.85 2.58 -16.12
N MET A 207 10.13 3.46 -17.08
CA MET A 207 11.44 3.52 -17.71
C MET A 207 12.41 3.95 -16.60
N LEU A 208 13.04 2.97 -15.94
CA LEU A 208 14.24 3.25 -15.16
C LEU A 208 15.28 3.73 -16.17
N TYR A 209 15.46 5.04 -16.28
CA TYR A 209 16.64 5.58 -16.94
C TYR A 209 17.83 5.07 -16.13
N ASN A 210 18.53 4.08 -16.67
CA ASN A 210 19.83 3.64 -16.18
C ASN A 210 20.80 4.83 -16.32
N ASN A 211 20.80 5.72 -15.34
CA ASN A 211 21.92 6.63 -15.11
C ASN A 211 23.00 5.83 -14.38
N HIS A 212 23.71 5.00 -15.12
CA HIS A 212 25.10 4.71 -14.76
C HIS A 212 25.96 5.76 -15.46
N PRO A 213 26.80 6.54 -14.74
CA PRO A 213 27.86 7.32 -15.36
C PRO A 213 28.87 6.43 -16.08
#